data_AF-A0A3N5JBS7-F1
#
_entry.id   AF-A0A3N5JBS7-F1
#
_cell.length_a   1.000
_cell.length_b   1.000
_cell.length_c   1.000
_cell.angle_alpha   90.00
_cell.angle_beta   90.00
_cell.angle_gamma   90.00
#
_symmetry.space_group_name_H-M   'P 1'
#
loop_
_entity.id
_entity.type
_entity.pdbx_description
1 polymer ?
#
loop_
_entity_poly.entity_id
_entity_poly.type
_entity_poly.pdbx_seq_one_letter_code
_entity_poly.pdbx_strand_id
1 'polypeptide(L)'
;MNPSETAQADAKLNAWIKQVLDAAVQQLLARALSDSVVVEAKPAWVFPYTLLIGRFRDHGRKTGFDWFICGDAPLSHVSSKVAATPREAARHFALQWQLDAARLGEAGVELVRKAEALYELVQQEALWLR
;
A
#
# COMPACT_ATOMS: atom_id res chain seq x y z
N MET A 1 8.97 -25.59 14.96
CA MET A 1 7.60 -25.05 14.93
C MET A 1 6.67 -26.18 14.58
N ASN A 2 5.59 -26.36 15.33
CA ASN A 2 4.60 -27.40 15.07
C ASN A 2 3.70 -26.98 13.89
N PRO A 3 3.24 -27.92 13.02
CA PRO A 3 2.39 -27.60 11.88
C PRO A 3 1.12 -26.80 12.24
N SER A 4 0.56 -27.04 13.43
CA SER A 4 -0.62 -26.32 13.94
C SER A 4 -0.33 -24.84 14.27
N GLU A 5 0.88 -24.52 14.73
CA GLU A 5 1.29 -23.15 15.06
C GLU A 5 1.51 -22.32 13.79
N THR A 6 2.13 -22.92 12.77
CA THR A 6 2.31 -22.30 11.45
C THR A 6 0.96 -22.03 10.79
N ALA A 7 0.05 -23.00 10.78
CA ALA A 7 -1.29 -22.82 10.23
C ALA A 7 -2.09 -21.69 10.92
N GLN A 8 -1.93 -21.56 12.24
CA GLN A 8 -2.59 -20.48 12.99
C GLN A 8 -1.96 -19.10 12.72
N ALA A 9 -0.64 -19.03 12.56
CA ALA A 9 0.05 -17.80 12.19
C ALA A 9 -0.38 -17.32 10.79
N ASP A 10 -0.46 -18.23 9.81
CA ASP A 10 -0.92 -17.94 8.46
C ASP A 10 -2.37 -17.46 8.44
N ALA A 11 -3.25 -18.10 9.22
CA ALA A 11 -4.64 -17.68 9.37
C ALA A 11 -4.75 -16.25 9.94
N LYS A 12 -3.96 -15.91 10.95
CA LYS A 12 -3.93 -14.55 11.53
C LYS A 12 -3.43 -13.52 10.52
N LEU A 13 -2.38 -13.83 9.77
CA LEU A 13 -1.86 -12.94 8.75
C LEU A 13 -2.89 -12.70 7.64
N ASN A 14 -3.55 -13.77 7.16
CA ASN A 14 -4.58 -13.66 6.14
C ASN A 14 -5.79 -12.84 6.61
N ALA A 15 -6.20 -12.99 7.87
CA ALA A 15 -7.26 -12.17 8.46
C ALA A 15 -6.87 -10.69 8.50
N TRP A 16 -5.64 -10.37 8.91
CA TRP A 16 -5.14 -9.00 8.90
C TRP A 16 -5.06 -8.42 7.48
N ILE A 17 -4.53 -9.16 6.51
CA ILE A 17 -4.48 -8.76 5.09
C ILE A 17 -5.88 -8.42 4.59
N LYS A 18 -6.87 -9.28 4.85
CA LYS A 18 -8.26 -9.04 4.45
C LYS A 18 -8.80 -7.76 5.07
N GLN A 19 -8.61 -7.57 6.38
CA GLN A 19 -9.11 -6.40 7.09
C GLN A 19 -8.53 -5.09 6.53
N VAL A 20 -7.20 -5.01 6.34
CA VAL A 20 -6.56 -3.78 5.85
C VAL A 20 -6.87 -3.51 4.38
N LEU A 21 -7.06 -4.57 3.59
CA LEU A 21 -7.47 -4.47 2.19
C LEU A 21 -8.91 -3.93 2.08
N ASP A 22 -9.85 -4.49 2.84
CA ASP A 22 -11.25 -4.05 2.85
C ASP A 22 -11.36 -2.58 3.28
N ALA A 23 -10.63 -2.19 4.34
CA ALA A 23 -10.59 -0.80 4.80
C ALA A 23 -10.01 0.16 3.73
N ALA A 24 -8.97 -0.26 3.02
CA ALA A 24 -8.38 0.53 1.94
C ALA A 24 -9.36 0.70 0.77
N VAL A 25 -10.05 -0.37 0.36
CA VAL A 25 -11.06 -0.33 -0.71
C VAL A 25 -12.20 0.62 -0.34
N GLN A 26 -12.70 0.57 0.89
CA GLN A 26 -13.74 1.50 1.36
C GLN A 26 -13.29 2.96 1.27
N GLN A 27 -12.05 3.26 1.68
CA GLN A 27 -11.51 4.61 1.59
C GLN A 27 -11.26 5.06 0.15
N LEU A 28 -10.82 4.17 -0.75
CA LEU A 28 -10.68 4.47 -2.18
C LEU A 28 -12.03 4.80 -2.80
N LEU A 29 -13.08 3.99 -2.52
CA LEU A 29 -14.44 4.24 -2.98
C LEU A 29 -15.00 5.57 -2.44
N ALA A 30 -14.71 5.91 -1.17
CA ALA A 30 -15.15 7.18 -0.58
C ALA A 30 -14.46 8.42 -1.20
N ARG A 31 -13.22 8.26 -1.66
CA ARG A 31 -12.46 9.34 -2.33
C ARG A 31 -12.79 9.47 -3.82
N ALA A 32 -13.21 8.38 -4.45
CA ALA A 32 -13.68 8.35 -5.84
C ALA A 32 -15.10 8.93 -5.92
N LEU A 33 -15.23 10.25 -5.79
CA LEU A 33 -16.50 10.99 -5.94
C LEU A 33 -17.01 11.05 -7.40
N SER A 34 -16.57 10.16 -8.31
CA SER A 34 -16.94 10.14 -9.74
C SER A 34 -16.85 8.73 -10.37
N ASP A 35 -17.98 8.27 -10.93
CA ASP A 35 -18.29 7.17 -11.90
C ASP A 35 -17.52 5.83 -11.96
N SER A 36 -16.37 5.64 -11.33
CA SER A 36 -15.64 4.36 -11.37
C SER A 36 -15.65 3.62 -10.03
N VAL A 37 -16.30 2.46 -10.02
CA VAL A 37 -16.24 1.50 -8.90
C VAL A 37 -14.89 0.76 -8.97
N VAL A 38 -14.20 0.59 -7.84
CA VAL A 38 -13.03 -0.30 -7.74
C VAL A 38 -13.50 -1.75 -7.94
N VAL A 39 -13.07 -2.41 -9.01
CA VAL A 39 -13.55 -3.76 -9.39
C VAL A 39 -12.68 -4.87 -8.85
N GLU A 40 -11.38 -4.64 -8.77
CA GLU A 40 -10.44 -5.62 -8.26
C GLU A 40 -9.44 -4.92 -7.37
N ALA A 41 -9.27 -5.38 -6.13
CA ALA A 41 -8.17 -5.02 -5.25
C ALA A 41 -7.47 -6.30 -4.80
N LYS A 42 -6.15 -6.40 -5.01
CA LYS A 42 -5.36 -7.59 -4.68
C LYS A 42 -4.04 -7.20 -4.03
N PRO A 43 -3.58 -7.91 -2.98
CA PRO A 43 -2.26 -7.67 -2.41
C PRO A 43 -1.18 -8.00 -3.45
N ALA A 44 -0.09 -7.24 -3.41
CA ALA A 44 1.09 -7.46 -4.24
C ALA A 44 2.38 -7.55 -3.41
N TRP A 45 2.42 -6.88 -2.26
CA TRP A 45 3.47 -7.02 -1.27
C TRP A 45 2.90 -6.76 0.12
N VAL A 46 3.41 -7.47 1.12
CA VAL A 46 2.94 -7.39 2.50
C VAL A 46 4.14 -7.34 3.44
N PHE A 47 4.19 -6.29 4.26
CA PHE A 47 5.00 -6.25 5.47
C PHE A 47 4.08 -6.58 6.65
N PRO A 48 4.17 -7.82 7.21
CA PRO A 48 3.18 -8.35 8.13
C PRO A 48 2.79 -7.38 9.24
N TYR A 49 1.48 -7.22 9.44
CA TYR A 49 0.89 -6.41 10.51
C TYR A 49 1.17 -4.91 10.46
N THR A 50 1.85 -4.43 9.42
CA THR A 50 2.28 -3.03 9.32
C THR A 50 1.83 -2.39 8.01
N LEU A 51 2.26 -2.92 6.86
CA LEU A 51 2.00 -2.32 5.55
C LEU A 51 1.55 -3.34 4.51
N LEU A 52 0.68 -2.91 3.62
CA LEU A 52 0.29 -3.65 2.44
C LEU A 52 0.38 -2.74 1.22
N ILE A 53 1.03 -3.23 0.17
CA ILE A 53 0.96 -2.64 -1.17
C ILE A 53 0.10 -3.56 -2.02
N GLY A 54 -0.96 -3.02 -2.58
CA GLY A 54 -1.87 -3.74 -3.45
C GLY A 54 -1.99 -3.08 -4.81
N ARG A 55 -2.72 -3.74 -5.69
CA ARG A 55 -3.12 -3.23 -6.99
C ARG A 55 -4.61 -3.10 -7.02
N PHE A 56 -5.11 -2.02 -7.61
CA PHE A 56 -6.51 -1.89 -7.93
C PHE A 56 -6.77 -1.51 -9.38
N ARG A 57 -7.97 -1.85 -9.86
CA ARG A 57 -8.50 -1.40 -11.14
C ARG A 57 -9.91 -0.86 -10.97
N ASP A 58 -10.12 0.25 -11.63
CA ASP A 58 -11.42 0.89 -11.80
C ASP A 58 -12.29 0.18 -12.84
N HIS A 59 -13.60 0.27 -12.65
CA HIS A 59 -14.60 -0.27 -13.56
C HIS A 59 -14.47 0.37 -14.94
N GLY A 60 -14.45 -0.47 -15.99
CA GLY A 60 -14.27 -0.04 -17.38
C GLY A 60 -12.81 0.15 -17.82
N ARG A 61 -11.82 0.12 -16.90
CA ARG A 61 -10.40 0.19 -17.28
C ARG A 61 -9.93 -1.14 -17.86
N LYS A 62 -9.79 -1.19 -19.19
CA LYS A 62 -9.35 -2.41 -19.91
C LYS A 62 -7.88 -2.78 -19.68
N THR A 63 -7.01 -1.79 -19.46
CA THR A 63 -5.55 -2.01 -19.36
C THR A 63 -4.90 -1.18 -18.25
N GLY A 64 -3.82 -1.74 -17.70
CA GLY A 64 -3.10 -1.16 -16.57
C GLY A 64 -3.85 -1.29 -15.25
N PHE A 65 -3.21 -0.84 -14.18
CA PHE A 65 -3.76 -0.80 -12.83
C PHE A 65 -3.09 0.35 -12.07
N ASP A 66 -3.54 0.61 -10.86
CA ASP A 66 -2.86 1.54 -9.96
C ASP A 66 -2.40 0.77 -8.72
N TRP A 67 -1.20 1.09 -8.26
CA TRP A 67 -0.69 0.66 -6.97
C TRP A 67 -1.38 1.47 -5.88
N PHE A 68 -1.63 0.85 -4.73
CA PHE A 68 -1.98 1.58 -3.51
C PHE A 68 -1.20 1.04 -2.32
N ILE A 69 -1.01 1.86 -1.31
CA ILE A 69 -0.42 1.48 -0.02
C ILE A 69 -1.41 1.74 1.11
N CYS A 70 -1.51 0.79 2.05
CA CYS A 70 -2.34 0.91 3.26
C CYS A 70 -1.71 0.19 4.46
N GLY A 71 -2.42 0.17 5.58
CA GLY A 71 -1.92 -0.26 6.89
C GLY A 71 -1.58 0.96 7.74
N ASP A 72 -0.41 0.96 8.38
CA ASP A 72 0.11 2.11 9.12
C ASP A 72 0.76 3.17 8.19
N ALA A 73 0.02 3.57 7.16
CA ALA A 73 0.45 4.51 6.15
C ALA A 73 -0.73 5.37 5.65
N PRO A 74 -0.48 6.61 5.20
CA PRO A 74 -1.47 7.37 4.46
C PRO A 74 -1.87 6.61 3.20
N LEU A 75 -3.17 6.36 3.03
CA LEU A 75 -3.68 5.74 1.81
C LEU A 75 -3.30 6.61 0.60
N SER A 76 -2.44 6.07 -0.25
CA SER A 76 -1.88 6.73 -1.43
C SER A 76 -1.91 5.77 -2.60
N HIS A 77 -1.98 6.29 -3.83
CA HIS A 77 -1.97 5.48 -5.03
C HIS A 77 -1.15 6.09 -6.15
N VAL A 78 -0.64 5.24 -7.04
CA VAL A 78 0.15 5.66 -8.19
C VAL A 78 -0.06 4.71 -9.37
N SER A 79 -0.08 5.26 -10.57
CA SER A 79 -0.27 4.45 -11.78
C SER A 79 0.83 3.43 -12.00
N SER A 80 0.48 2.24 -12.50
CA SER A 80 1.45 1.24 -12.96
C SER A 80 2.33 1.74 -14.12
N LYS A 81 1.99 2.88 -14.74
CA LYS A 81 2.83 3.55 -15.75
C LYS A 81 4.00 4.34 -15.14
N VAL A 82 3.87 4.74 -13.87
CA VAL A 82 4.90 5.49 -13.13
C VAL A 82 5.81 4.55 -12.34
N ALA A 83 5.25 3.44 -11.85
CA ALA A 83 5.99 2.41 -11.14
C ALA A 83 5.66 1.02 -11.71
N ALA A 84 6.67 0.27 -12.13
CA ALA A 84 6.51 -1.07 -12.68
C ALA A 84 6.41 -2.15 -11.60
N THR A 85 6.95 -1.89 -10.40
CA THR A 85 7.03 -2.87 -9.30
C THR A 85 6.47 -2.31 -7.99
N PRO A 86 6.08 -3.16 -7.01
CA PRO A 86 5.70 -2.71 -5.67
C PRO A 86 6.80 -1.88 -4.98
N ARG A 87 8.07 -2.22 -5.21
CA ARG A 87 9.23 -1.49 -4.66
C ARG A 87 9.35 -0.09 -5.25
N GLU A 88 9.16 0.04 -6.57
CA GLU A 88 9.13 1.34 -7.22
C GLU A 88 7.93 2.17 -6.77
N ALA A 89 6.76 1.56 -6.57
CA ALA A 89 5.60 2.24 -6.03
C ALA A 89 5.85 2.74 -4.61
N ALA A 90 6.46 1.92 -3.74
CA ALA A 90 6.88 2.32 -2.39
C ALA A 90 7.86 3.50 -2.41
N ARG A 91 8.86 3.47 -3.31
CA ARG A 91 9.80 4.59 -3.49
C ARG A 91 9.05 5.86 -3.89
N HIS A 92 8.10 5.75 -4.82
CA HIS A 92 7.28 6.88 -5.24
C HIS A 92 6.46 7.44 -4.08
N PHE A 93 5.80 6.59 -3.28
CA PHE A 93 5.02 7.03 -2.11
C PHE A 93 5.88 7.74 -1.07
N ALA A 94 7.07 7.21 -0.76
CA ALA A 94 7.99 7.87 0.17
C ALA A 94 8.37 9.29 -0.32
N LEU A 95 8.71 9.44 -1.60
CA LEU A 95 9.03 10.76 -2.17
C LEU A 95 7.82 11.70 -2.17
N GLN A 96 6.64 11.18 -2.52
CA GLN A 96 5.39 11.94 -2.50
C GLN A 96 5.10 12.46 -1.08
N TRP A 97 5.24 11.60 -0.07
CA TRP A 97 4.99 11.97 1.33
C TRP A 97 6.00 12.98 1.86
N GLN A 98 7.27 12.93 1.46
CA GLN A 98 8.24 13.97 1.78
C GLN A 98 7.81 15.33 1.21
N LEU A 99 7.39 15.38 -0.05
CA LEU A 99 6.92 16.61 -0.69
C LEU A 99 5.63 17.14 -0.06
N ASP A 100 4.69 16.25 0.25
CA ASP A 100 3.43 16.62 0.91
C ASP A 100 3.69 17.10 2.35
N ALA A 101 4.62 16.47 3.07
CA ALA A 101 5.03 16.90 4.40
C ALA A 101 5.67 18.29 4.39
N ALA A 102 6.53 18.58 3.42
CA ALA A 102 7.14 19.91 3.25
C ALA A 102 6.08 21.01 3.03
N ARG A 103 4.98 20.69 2.34
CA ARG A 103 3.85 21.63 2.15
C ARG A 103 3.04 21.85 3.43
N LEU A 104 3.00 20.87 4.32
CA LEU A 104 2.28 20.92 5.59
C LEU A 104 3.06 21.62 6.71
N GLY A 105 4.37 21.85 6.54
CA GLY A 105 5.24 22.42 7.57
C GLY A 105 5.24 21.57 8.84
N GLU A 106 5.04 22.19 10.01
CA GLU A 106 4.99 21.49 11.31
C GLU A 106 3.92 20.40 11.38
N ALA A 107 2.81 20.54 10.65
CA ALA A 107 1.77 19.49 10.59
C ALA A 107 2.22 18.24 9.81
N GLY A 108 3.33 18.34 9.07
CA GLY A 108 3.89 17.27 8.24
C GLY A 108 4.89 16.36 8.96
N VAL A 109 5.28 16.63 10.21
CA VAL A 109 6.35 15.89 10.92
C VAL A 109 6.11 14.38 10.94
N GLU A 110 4.88 13.94 11.20
CA GLU A 110 4.54 12.51 11.21
C GLU A 110 4.61 11.89 9.80
N LEU A 111 4.28 12.68 8.77
CA LEU A 111 4.35 12.25 7.39
C LEU A 111 5.81 12.12 6.91
N VAL A 112 6.71 13.00 7.39
CA VAL A 112 8.17 12.86 7.18
C VAL A 112 8.66 11.53 7.74
N ARG A 113 8.31 11.20 8.99
CA ARG A 113 8.74 9.94 9.63
C ARG A 113 8.28 8.71 8.85
N LYS A 114 7.02 8.69 8.41
CA LYS A 114 6.47 7.59 7.60
C LYS A 114 7.16 7.48 6.25
N ALA A 115 7.51 8.61 5.65
CA ALA A 115 8.23 8.64 4.38
C ALA A 115 9.67 8.11 4.51
N GLU A 116 10.39 8.51 5.56
CA GLU A 116 11.74 8.00 5.88
C GLU A 116 11.70 6.49 6.15
N ALA A 117 10.80 6.03 7.02
CA ALA A 117 10.64 4.61 7.34
C ALA A 117 10.34 3.78 6.08
N LEU A 118 9.44 4.24 5.22
CA LEU A 118 9.15 3.54 3.96
C LEU A 118 10.36 3.54 3.02
N TYR A 119 11.12 4.64 2.95
CA TYR A 119 12.32 4.73 2.13
C TYR A 119 13.41 3.77 2.62
N GLU A 120 13.62 3.64 3.92
CA GLU A 120 14.52 2.66 4.52
C GLU A 120 14.14 1.23 4.13
N LEU A 121 12.85 0.88 4.19
CA LEU A 121 12.36 -0.42 3.73
C LEU A 121 12.66 -0.64 2.24
N VAL A 122 12.49 0.38 1.40
CA VAL A 122 12.85 0.31 -0.04
C VAL A 122 14.32 -0.02 -0.26
N GLN A 123 15.23 0.43 0.63
CA GLN A 123 16.65 0.10 0.52
C GLN A 123 16.96 -1.35 0.87
N GLN A 124 16.12 -2.01 1.68
CA GLN A 124 16.31 -3.40 2.09
C GLN A 124 15.85 -4.37 1.01
N GLU A 125 16.67 -4.59 0.00
CA GLU A 125 16.36 -5.39 -1.19
C GLU A 125 15.80 -6.80 -0.88
N ALA A 126 16.29 -7.45 0.18
CA ALA A 126 15.83 -8.75 0.63
C ALA A 126 14.33 -8.80 0.99
N LEU A 127 13.71 -7.67 1.37
CA LEU A 127 12.28 -7.59 1.67
C LEU A 127 11.40 -7.59 0.41
N TRP A 128 11.98 -7.35 -0.77
CA TRP A 128 11.26 -7.16 -2.03
C TRP A 128 11.46 -8.30 -3.03
N LEU A 129 12.42 -9.20 -2.76
CA LEU A 129 12.64 -10.40 -3.55
C LEU A 129 11.55 -11.42 -3.25
N ARG A 130 10.61 -11.60 -4.18
CA ARG A 130 9.69 -12.73 -4.24
C ARG A 130 9.52 -13.18 -5.68
#